data_AF-A0A6G8U6T1-F1
#
_entry.id   AF-A0A6G8U6T1-F1
#
_cell.length_a   1.000
_cell.length_b   1.000
_cell.length_c   1.000
_cell.angle_alpha   90.00
_cell.angle_beta   90.00
_cell.angle_gamma   90.00
#
_symmetry.space_group_name_H-M   'P 1'
#
loop_
_entity.id
_entity.type
_entity.pdbx_description
1 polymer ?
#
loop_
_entity_poly.entity_id
_entity_poly.type
_entity_poly.pdbx_seq_one_letter_code
_entity_poly.pdbx_strand_id
1 'polypeptide(L)'
;MPPKNILVYSEKKINAATLRRHFLEWRAERNLPTRCDEPTCKFHNKPLEWNGKPLPLILDHKNGVNSDNRPQNLRLLCPNCDAQLETRAGGNKGRVKKSSGGFGLVRGVAGKKNYVLPTEPGHFALTGGQAKMTIHSPKRKS
;
A
#
# COMPACT_ATOMS: atom_id res chain seq x y z
N MET A 1 -8.43 -23.33 -13.56
CA MET A 1 -8.45 -21.85 -13.71
C MET A 1 -7.32 -21.28 -12.86
N PRO A 2 -6.38 -20.50 -13.40
CA PRO A 2 -5.39 -19.83 -12.56
C PRO A 2 -6.13 -18.88 -11.59
N PRO A 3 -5.76 -18.84 -10.31
CA PRO A 3 -6.44 -17.97 -9.35
C PRO A 3 -6.38 -16.52 -9.84
N LYS A 4 -7.51 -15.80 -9.76
CA LYS A 4 -7.56 -14.35 -10.06
C LYS A 4 -6.45 -13.67 -9.25
N ASN A 5 -5.50 -13.02 -9.93
CA ASN A 5 -4.45 -12.25 -9.28
C ASN A 5 -5.07 -10.98 -8.68
N ILE A 6 -5.59 -11.10 -7.46
CA ILE A 6 -6.29 -10.03 -6.72
C ILE A 6 -5.30 -9.05 -6.07
N LEU A 7 -4.06 -9.49 -5.88
CA LEU A 7 -2.98 -8.73 -5.25
C LEU A 7 -2.26 -7.85 -6.28
N VAL A 8 -3.04 -7.08 -7.03
CA VAL A 8 -2.57 -6.15 -8.07
C VAL A 8 -3.25 -4.80 -7.88
N TYR A 9 -2.73 -3.78 -8.55
CA TYR A 9 -3.47 -2.54 -8.68
C TYR A 9 -4.74 -2.79 -9.52
N SER A 10 -5.88 -2.30 -9.04
CA SER A 10 -7.15 -2.35 -9.77
C SER A 10 -7.90 -1.05 -9.58
N GLU A 11 -8.46 -0.50 -10.65
CA GLU A 11 -9.28 0.72 -10.58
C GLU A 11 -10.50 0.53 -9.66
N LYS A 12 -11.01 -0.70 -9.60
CA LYS A 12 -12.17 -1.08 -8.79
C LYS A 12 -11.72 -1.53 -7.39
N LYS A 13 -12.42 -1.02 -6.38
CA LYS A 13 -12.26 -1.49 -4.99
C LYS A 13 -12.72 -2.94 -4.88
N ILE A 14 -11.90 -3.76 -4.25
CA ILE A 14 -12.20 -5.17 -3.97
C ILE A 14 -12.76 -5.29 -2.55
N ASN A 15 -13.54 -6.34 -2.29
CA ASN A 15 -14.01 -6.65 -0.95
C ASN A 15 -12.82 -6.87 0.00
N ALA A 16 -12.85 -6.22 1.16
CA ALA A 16 -11.76 -6.27 2.14
C ALA A 16 -11.53 -7.68 2.70
N ALA A 17 -12.59 -8.48 2.88
CA ALA A 17 -12.46 -9.87 3.33
C ALA A 17 -11.75 -10.74 2.29
N THR A 18 -12.11 -10.58 1.01
CA THR A 18 -11.43 -11.27 -0.10
C THR A 18 -9.96 -10.87 -0.16
N LEU A 19 -9.67 -9.57 -0.10
CA LEU A 19 -8.29 -9.08 -0.11
C LEU A 19 -7.48 -9.63 1.06
N ARG A 20 -8.05 -9.62 2.26
CA ARG A 20 -7.42 -10.16 3.47
C ARG A 20 -7.09 -11.64 3.33
N ARG A 21 -8.03 -12.45 2.82
CA ARG A 21 -7.80 -13.88 2.60
C ARG A 21 -6.61 -14.12 1.66
N HIS A 22 -6.64 -13.49 0.48
CA HIS A 22 -5.56 -13.65 -0.49
C HIS A 22 -4.21 -13.12 0.01
N PHE A 23 -4.20 -12.04 0.78
CA PHE A 23 -2.96 -11.52 1.36
C PHE A 23 -2.37 -12.45 2.43
N LEU A 24 -3.22 -13.08 3.25
CA LEU A 24 -2.76 -14.09 4.22
C LEU A 24 -2.22 -15.35 3.53
N GLU A 25 -2.87 -15.81 2.46
CA GLU A 25 -2.36 -16.90 1.60
C GLU A 25 -0.98 -16.56 1.04
N TRP A 26 -0.81 -15.36 0.46
CA TRP A 26 0.47 -14.87 -0.07
C TRP A 26 1.58 -14.79 0.99
N ARG A 27 1.22 -14.45 2.25
CA ARG A 27 2.16 -14.46 3.38
C ARG A 27 2.54 -15.88 3.78
N ALA A 28 1.58 -16.79 3.84
CA ALA A 28 1.80 -18.18 4.21
C ALA A 28 2.75 -18.88 3.23
N GLU A 29 2.57 -18.67 1.92
CA GLU A 29 3.48 -19.16 0.86
C GLU A 29 4.94 -18.72 1.05
N ARG A 30 5.15 -17.58 1.73
CA ARG A 30 6.47 -16.99 1.98
C ARG A 30 6.98 -17.22 3.40
N ASN A 31 6.31 -18.08 4.16
CA ASN A 31 6.62 -18.32 5.58
C ASN A 31 6.63 -17.03 6.43
N LEU A 32 5.79 -16.05 6.06
CA LEU A 32 5.64 -14.82 6.82
C LEU A 32 4.57 -15.03 7.90
N PRO A 33 4.92 -14.91 9.20
CA PRO A 33 3.94 -15.11 10.25
C PRO A 33 2.92 -13.99 10.28
N THR A 34 1.76 -14.31 10.85
CA THR A 34 0.71 -13.35 11.18
C THR A 34 1.14 -12.58 12.43
N ARG A 35 1.65 -11.36 12.22
CA ARG A 35 2.14 -10.45 13.26
C ARG A 35 1.89 -9.00 12.85
N CYS A 36 2.06 -8.07 13.78
CA CYS A 36 2.13 -6.65 13.42
C CYS A 36 3.41 -6.40 12.61
N ASP A 37 3.30 -5.80 11.42
CA ASP A 37 4.45 -5.51 10.54
C ASP A 37 5.24 -4.28 10.99
N GLU A 38 4.73 -3.51 11.97
CA GLU A 38 5.48 -2.41 12.60
C GLU A 38 6.60 -2.97 13.49
N PRO A 39 7.89 -2.78 13.16
CA PRO A 39 9.00 -3.43 13.86
C PRO A 39 9.13 -3.02 15.33
N THR A 40 8.73 -1.78 15.65
CA THR A 40 8.78 -1.24 17.01
C THR A 40 7.62 -1.73 17.89
N CYS A 41 6.64 -2.42 17.31
CA CYS A 41 5.44 -2.86 18.02
C CYS A 41 5.72 -4.09 18.89
N LYS A 42 5.16 -4.11 20.11
CA LYS A 42 5.16 -5.28 20.99
C LYS A 42 4.62 -6.55 20.30
N PHE A 43 3.61 -6.41 19.45
CA PHE A 43 2.95 -7.49 18.71
C PHE A 43 3.70 -7.92 17.44
N HIS A 44 4.91 -7.39 17.19
CA HIS A 44 5.79 -7.90 16.16
C HIS A 44 6.38 -9.26 16.55
N ASN A 45 6.80 -9.39 17.82
CA ASN A 45 7.49 -10.57 18.33
C ASN A 45 6.72 -11.32 19.41
N LYS A 46 5.59 -10.78 19.89
CA LYS A 46 4.76 -11.40 20.92
C LYS A 46 3.45 -11.95 20.35
N PRO A 47 2.80 -12.90 21.03
CA PRO A 47 1.48 -13.40 20.65
C PRO A 47 0.47 -12.27 20.47
N LEU A 48 -0.42 -12.44 19.49
CA LEU A 48 -1.53 -11.53 19.20
C LEU A 48 -2.66 -11.74 20.20
N GLU A 49 -2.40 -11.41 21.46
CA GLU A 49 -3.36 -11.53 22.55
C GLU A 49 -3.42 -10.23 23.34
N TRP A 50 -4.64 -9.82 23.68
CA TRP A 50 -4.90 -8.69 24.56
C TRP A 50 -6.01 -9.05 25.53
N ASN A 51 -5.75 -8.90 26.83
CA ASN A 51 -6.71 -9.20 27.89
C ASN A 51 -7.31 -10.63 27.79
N GLY A 52 -6.46 -11.63 27.53
CA GLY A 52 -6.88 -13.03 27.38
C GLY A 52 -7.67 -13.34 26.10
N LYS A 53 -7.76 -12.39 25.15
CA LYS A 53 -8.54 -12.54 23.91
C LYS A 53 -7.65 -12.36 22.67
N PRO A 54 -7.95 -13.06 21.56
CA PRO A 54 -7.23 -12.85 20.31
C PRO A 54 -7.33 -11.39 19.83
N LEU A 55 -6.19 -10.81 19.47
CA LEU A 55 -6.10 -9.45 18.94
C LEU A 55 -6.16 -9.49 17.41
N PRO A 56 -7.25 -9.03 16.76
CA PRO A 56 -7.34 -9.03 15.31
C PRO A 56 -6.40 -7.98 14.72
N LEU A 57 -5.64 -8.38 13.70
CA LEU A 57 -4.85 -7.46 12.88
C LEU A 57 -5.70 -6.81 11.78
N ILE A 58 -5.40 -5.55 11.52
CA ILE A 58 -5.99 -4.71 10.48
C ILE A 58 -5.08 -4.79 9.25
N LEU A 59 -5.69 -4.97 8.07
CA LEU A 59 -5.00 -4.87 6.80
C LEU A 59 -4.96 -3.39 6.37
N ASP A 60 -3.76 -2.83 6.23
CA ASP A 60 -3.53 -1.45 5.85
C ASP A 60 -2.77 -1.35 4.51
N HIS A 61 -3.04 -0.27 3.79
CA HIS A 61 -2.33 0.12 2.57
C HIS A 61 -1.31 1.22 2.95
N LYS A 62 -0.01 0.92 2.85
CA LYS A 62 1.08 1.84 3.26
C LYS A 62 0.98 3.22 2.61
N ASN A 63 0.58 3.28 1.34
CA ASN A 63 0.39 4.54 0.61
C ASN A 63 -0.99 5.20 0.78
N GLY A 64 -1.91 4.57 1.53
CA GLY A 64 -3.29 5.03 1.72
C GLY A 64 -4.18 4.87 0.47
N VAL A 65 -3.77 4.12 -0.54
CA VAL A 65 -4.53 3.93 -1.79
C VAL A 65 -5.26 2.59 -1.75
N ASN A 66 -6.58 2.64 -1.56
CA ASN A 66 -7.42 1.44 -1.40
C ASN A 66 -7.54 0.54 -2.64
N SER A 67 -7.07 0.99 -3.80
CA SER A 67 -7.02 0.25 -5.06
C SER A 67 -5.67 -0.42 -5.31
N ASP A 68 -4.65 -0.09 -4.53
CA ASP A 68 -3.29 -0.60 -4.70
C ASP A 68 -3.06 -1.84 -3.83
N ASN A 69 -3.62 -2.97 -4.27
CA ASN A 69 -3.60 -4.23 -3.52
C ASN A 69 -2.31 -5.04 -3.70
N ARG A 70 -1.25 -4.44 -4.23
CA ARG A 70 0.04 -5.11 -4.41
C ARG A 70 0.60 -5.53 -3.04
N PRO A 71 1.14 -6.76 -2.88
CA PRO A 71 1.60 -7.26 -1.59
C PRO A 71 2.65 -6.36 -0.91
N GLN A 72 3.50 -5.70 -1.69
CA GLN A 72 4.54 -4.80 -1.19
C GLN A 72 3.94 -3.55 -0.53
N ASN A 73 2.75 -3.12 -0.97
CA ASN A 73 2.02 -1.97 -0.43
C ASN A 73 1.13 -2.34 0.77
N LEU A 74 0.77 -3.61 0.91
CA LEU A 74 -0.05 -4.10 2.03
C LEU A 74 0.81 -4.35 3.28
N ARG A 75 0.19 -4.21 4.45
CA ARG A 75 0.77 -4.59 5.75
C ARG A 75 -0.32 -4.97 6.75
N LEU A 76 0.02 -5.80 7.73
CA LEU A 76 -0.82 -6.08 8.88
C LEU A 76 -0.39 -5.21 10.07
N LEU A 77 -1.33 -4.51 10.69
CA LEU A 77 -1.07 -3.70 11.88
C LEU A 77 -2.00 -4.10 13.02
N CYS A 78 -1.52 -3.97 14.26
CA CYS A 78 -2.40 -4.06 15.41
C CYS A 78 -3.29 -2.81 15.49
N PRO A 79 -4.44 -2.86 16.21
CA PRO A 79 -5.35 -1.71 16.33
C PRO A 79 -4.68 -0.43 16.85
N ASN A 80 -3.68 -0.56 17.73
CA ASN A 80 -2.96 0.59 18.28
C ASN A 80 -2.03 1.24 17.26
N CYS A 81 -1.30 0.45 16.46
CA CYS A 81 -0.43 0.97 15.40
C CYS A 81 -1.25 1.57 14.26
N ASP A 82 -2.37 0.94 13.87
CA ASP A 82 -3.29 1.48 12.87
C ASP A 82 -3.87 2.84 13.29
N ALA A 83 -4.19 3.00 14.58
CA ALA A 83 -4.73 4.25 15.11
C ALA A 83 -3.75 5.42 15.04
N GLN A 84 -2.43 5.17 14.98
CA GLN A 84 -1.38 6.19 14.90
C GLN A 84 -1.10 6.67 13.47
N LEU A 85 -1.70 6.04 12.46
CA LEU A 85 -1.45 6.41 11.06
C LEU A 85 -2.16 7.71 10.68
N GLU A 86 -1.46 8.57 9.92
CA GLU A 86 -2.05 9.77 9.32
C GLU A 86 -3.15 9.48 8.30
N THR A 87 -3.22 8.23 7.81
CA THR A 87 -4.23 7.76 6.86
C THR A 87 -5.50 7.25 7.54
N ARG A 88 -5.50 7.11 8.87
CA ARG A 88 -6.61 6.58 9.66
C ARG A 88 -7.87 7.45 9.54
N ALA A 89 -9.04 6.81 9.61
CA ALA A 89 -10.35 7.47 9.65
C ALA A 89 -10.60 8.51 8.53
N GLY A 90 -9.97 8.33 7.36
CA GLY A 90 -10.12 9.25 6.23
C GLY A 90 -9.17 10.45 6.26
N GLY A 91 -8.11 10.43 7.08
CA GLY A 91 -7.05 11.45 7.07
C GLY A 91 -6.35 11.63 5.72
N ASN A 92 -6.52 10.68 4.81
CA ASN A 92 -6.07 10.74 3.41
C ASN A 92 -7.13 11.25 2.41
N LYS A 93 -8.30 11.71 2.86
CA LYS A 93 -9.34 12.24 1.97
C LYS A 93 -8.80 13.43 1.18
N GLY A 94 -8.97 13.39 -0.15
CA GLY A 94 -8.46 14.41 -1.07
C GLY A 94 -6.96 14.30 -1.40
N ARG A 95 -6.19 13.43 -0.72
CA ARG A 95 -4.76 13.19 -1.03
C ARG A 95 -4.55 12.24 -2.21
N VAL A 96 -5.53 11.41 -2.55
CA VAL A 96 -5.46 10.44 -3.65
C VAL A 96 -6.39 10.86 -4.78
N LYS A 97 -5.82 11.08 -5.98
CA LYS A 97 -6.57 11.30 -7.22
C LYS A 97 -6.41 10.08 -8.12
N LYS A 98 -7.49 9.33 -8.34
CA LYS A 98 -7.48 8.19 -9.27
C LYS A 98 -7.54 8.70 -10.71
N SER A 99 -6.82 8.04 -11.61
CA SER A 99 -6.84 8.29 -13.05
C SER A 99 -6.79 6.94 -13.79
N SER A 100 -7.08 6.93 -15.10
CA SER A 100 -7.03 5.70 -15.89
C SER A 100 -5.62 5.13 -15.87
N GLY A 101 -5.46 3.93 -15.32
CA GLY A 101 -4.16 3.24 -15.21
C GLY A 101 -3.25 3.70 -14.05
N GLY A 102 -3.70 4.54 -13.12
CA GLY A 102 -2.87 4.91 -11.97
C GLY A 102 -3.48 5.86 -10.96
N PHE A 103 -2.64 6.41 -10.08
CA PHE A 103 -3.08 7.34 -9.04
C PHE A 103 -2.06 8.46 -8.79
N GLY A 104 -2.57 9.66 -8.50
CA GLY A 104 -1.79 10.80 -8.04
C GLY A 104 -1.89 10.97 -6.54
N LEU A 105 -0.75 11.14 -5.87
CA LEU A 105 -0.65 11.56 -4.47
C LEU A 105 -0.39 13.06 -4.40
N VAL A 106 -1.27 13.78 -3.73
CA VAL A 106 -1.12 15.22 -3.46
C VAL A 106 -0.42 15.38 -2.11
N ARG A 107 0.88 15.72 -2.12
CA ARG A 107 1.61 16.06 -0.89
C ARG A 107 1.63 17.58 -0.73
N GLY A 108 1.12 18.06 0.40
CA GLY A 108 0.90 19.47 0.68
C GLY A 108 2.18 20.24 0.97
N VAL A 109 2.95 20.56 -0.07
CA VAL A 109 3.86 21.71 -0.10
C VAL A 109 3.83 22.21 -1.55
N ALA A 110 3.09 23.30 -1.80
CA ALA A 110 2.99 23.97 -3.11
C ALA A 110 2.35 23.17 -4.28
N GLY A 111 1.28 22.40 -4.04
CA GLY A 111 0.43 21.87 -5.13
C GLY A 111 1.08 20.84 -6.07
N LYS A 112 2.32 20.39 -5.79
CA LYS A 112 3.01 19.36 -6.56
C LYS A 112 2.29 18.01 -6.39
N LYS A 113 1.90 17.41 -7.51
CA LYS A 113 1.24 16.10 -7.57
C LYS A 113 2.27 15.05 -7.98
N ASN A 114 2.45 14.03 -7.16
CA ASN A 114 3.29 12.89 -7.49
C ASN A 114 2.41 11.80 -8.08
N TYR A 115 2.46 11.61 -9.40
CA TYR A 115 1.73 10.54 -10.08
C TYR A 115 2.53 9.24 -10.01
N VAL A 116 1.85 8.18 -9.57
CA VAL A 116 2.36 6.82 -9.54
C VAL A 116 1.57 6.00 -10.55
N LEU A 117 2.29 5.44 -11.52
CA LEU A 117 1.77 4.47 -12.46
C LEU A 117 2.22 3.09 -11.99
N PRO A 118 1.38 2.32 -11.27
CA PRO A 118 1.70 0.97 -10.87
C PRO A 118 1.63 0.06 -12.10
N THR A 119 2.74 -0.05 -12.82
CA THR A 119 2.85 -0.89 -14.01
C THR A 119 3.68 -2.14 -13.71
N GLU A 120 3.41 -3.22 -14.43
CA GLU A 120 4.32 -4.38 -14.46
C GLU A 120 5.69 -3.96 -15.04
N PRO A 121 6.78 -4.70 -14.77
CA PRO A 121 8.04 -4.47 -15.46
C PRO A 121 7.85 -4.58 -16.98
N GLY A 122 8.20 -3.53 -17.73
CA GLY A 122 7.97 -3.48 -19.17
C GLY A 122 8.50 -2.19 -19.81
N HIS A 123 8.45 -2.13 -21.13
CA HIS A 123 8.79 -0.93 -21.89
C HIS A 123 7.54 -0.05 -22.00
N PHE A 124 7.59 1.14 -21.41
CA PHE A 124 6.50 2.11 -21.44
C PHE A 124 6.86 3.27 -22.37
N ALA A 125 5.99 3.55 -23.34
CA ALA A 125 6.06 4.77 -24.13
C ALA A 125 5.08 5.79 -23.53
N LEU A 126 5.61 6.93 -23.04
CA LEU A 126 4.79 8.07 -22.67
C LEU A 126 4.45 8.86 -23.93
N THR A 127 3.30 8.58 -24.54
CA THR A 127 2.76 9.40 -25.64
C THR A 127 1.86 10.50 -25.06
N GLY A 128 2.36 11.72 -25.04
CA GLY A 128 1.62 12.91 -24.63
C GLY A 128 2.16 14.15 -25.34
N GLY A 129 1.34 15.19 -25.45
CA GLY A 129 1.81 16.52 -25.89
C GLY A 129 2.99 17.00 -25.05
N GLN A 130 3.92 17.71 -25.69
CA GLN A 130 5.25 18.07 -25.16
C GLN A 130 5.30 18.24 -23.63
N ALA A 131 5.95 17.30 -22.94
CA ALA A 131 6.34 17.43 -21.55
C ALA A 131 7.85 17.63 -21.47
N LYS A 132 8.30 18.81 -21.03
CA LYS A 132 9.71 19.06 -20.70
C LYS A 132 10.05 18.32 -19.41
N MET A 133 10.74 17.18 -19.53
CA MET A 133 11.23 16.42 -18.39
C MET A 133 12.70 16.78 -18.14
N THR A 134 13.04 17.25 -16.93
CA THR A 134 14.44 17.53 -16.53
C THR A 134 14.85 16.57 -15.43
N ILE A 135 15.65 15.57 -15.76
CA ILE A 135 16.15 14.56 -14.81
C ILE A 135 17.43 15.10 -14.18
N HIS A 136 17.43 15.28 -12.86
CA HIS A 136 18.64 15.62 -12.11
C HIS A 136 19.15 14.35 -11.43
N SER A 137 20.32 13.87 -11.84
CA SER A 137 21.02 12.81 -11.12
C SER A 137 21.76 13.42 -9.92
N PRO A 138 21.64 12.87 -8.71
CA PRO A 138 22.45 13.33 -7.59
C PRO A 138 23.93 13.03 -7.89
N LYS A 139 24.78 14.08 -7.87
CA LYS A 139 26.23 13.94 -7.99
C LYS A 139 26.73 13.01 -6.88
N ARG A 140 27.37 11.89 -7.26
CA ARG A 140 28.12 11.07 -6.30
C ARG A 140 29.19 11.97 -5.67
N LYS A 141 29.19 12.10 -4.34
CA LYS A 141 30.31 12.70 -3.62
C LYS A 141 31.49 11.74 -3.73
N SER A 142 32.52 12.13 -4.48
CA SER A 142 33.87 11.57 -4.41
C SER A 142 34.63 12.19 -3.25
#